data_AF-A0AAV2JEG0-F1
#
_entry.id   AF-A0AAV2JEG0-F1
#
_cell.length_a   1.000
_cell.length_b   1.000
_cell.length_c   1.000
_cell.angle_alpha   90.00
_cell.angle_beta   90.00
_cell.angle_gamma   90.00
#
_symmetry.space_group_name_H-M   'P 1'
#
loop_
_entity.id
_entity.type
_entity.pdbx_description
1 polymer ?
#
loop_
_entity_poly.entity_id
_entity_poly.type
_entity_poly.pdbx_seq_one_letter_code
_entity_poly.pdbx_strand_id
1 'polypeptide(L)'
;MLVFFVLQAEQCNERERLRMRIALLEASVKSCELETRSSRETVQRLMSDLDQERRKTANSAAALDSLKVEYEALLCGKRITESEKLAQCERLEAGKRVIDAAKRESQCLERQAISDVDTELQRVSAELQEQTELTRRTLQRTDRSQNLVQDLTERLHRLERELQRAGEHRDGLQQDKQHYEEFLEKLSEILKVETIALDVGFDLRLNLIVSRAEQLMRQEGDALVQSKSLSYSLQRKVKCQKEQLESKALHIQLLRKKVLELEDSAVAAQREEEKVENKRLQKKVERLQTELRAFRLSSTELKAQLSHSHELKVQGRGVRTGPRAPGPQGQRTVHAMRS
;
A
#
# COMPACT_ATOMS: atom_id res chain seq x y z
N MET A 1 225.25 53.53 -5.31
CA MET A 1 224.40 54.15 -4.26
C MET A 1 223.06 54.67 -4.79
N LEU A 2 222.95 55.19 -6.03
CA LEU A 2 221.67 55.68 -6.59
C LEU A 2 220.57 54.62 -6.80
N VAL A 3 220.92 53.35 -7.00
CA VAL A 3 219.95 52.28 -7.32
C VAL A 3 219.06 51.92 -6.11
N PHE A 4 219.54 52.09 -4.87
CA PHE A 4 218.81 51.66 -3.68
C PHE A 4 217.64 52.60 -3.31
N PHE A 5 217.78 53.91 -3.52
CA PHE A 5 216.74 54.90 -3.19
C PHE A 5 215.56 54.87 -4.16
N VAL A 6 215.80 54.60 -5.45
CA VAL A 6 214.73 54.43 -6.45
C VAL A 6 213.91 53.17 -6.15
N LEU A 7 214.58 52.07 -5.81
CA LEU A 7 213.93 50.82 -5.39
C LEU A 7 213.06 50.98 -4.13
N GLN A 8 213.48 51.81 -3.17
CA GLN A 8 212.74 52.03 -1.93
C GLN A 8 211.53 52.96 -2.11
N ALA A 9 211.62 53.96 -3.00
CA ALA A 9 210.49 54.82 -3.38
C ALA A 9 209.47 54.06 -4.26
N GLU A 10 209.94 53.24 -5.20
CA GLU A 10 209.09 52.31 -5.96
C GLU A 10 208.39 51.33 -5.04
N GLN A 11 209.09 50.73 -4.06
CA GLN A 11 208.47 49.85 -3.06
C GLN A 11 207.47 50.58 -2.15
N CYS A 12 207.68 51.85 -1.80
CA CYS A 12 206.73 52.60 -0.96
C CYS A 12 205.46 52.96 -1.75
N ASN A 13 205.60 53.39 -3.01
CA ASN A 13 204.48 53.60 -3.92
C ASN A 13 203.72 52.30 -4.18
N GLU A 14 204.44 51.19 -4.39
CA GLU A 14 203.84 49.87 -4.57
C GLU A 14 203.08 49.44 -3.30
N ARG A 15 203.64 49.70 -2.11
CA ARG A 15 202.99 49.38 -0.82
C ARG A 15 201.74 50.23 -0.57
N GLU A 16 201.75 51.51 -0.87
CA GLU A 16 200.55 52.36 -0.77
C GLU A 16 199.50 52.00 -1.81
N ARG A 17 199.92 51.67 -3.03
CA ARG A 17 199.05 51.12 -4.07
C ARG A 17 198.40 49.82 -3.62
N LEU A 18 199.16 48.90 -3.00
CA LEU A 18 198.64 47.67 -2.43
C LEU A 18 197.68 47.93 -1.26
N ARG A 19 197.96 48.89 -0.37
CA ARG A 19 197.04 49.27 0.72
C ARG A 19 195.73 49.86 0.19
N MET A 20 195.79 50.78 -0.78
CA MET A 20 194.59 51.30 -1.43
C MET A 20 193.82 50.19 -2.15
N ARG A 21 194.52 49.25 -2.81
CA ARG A 21 193.92 48.08 -3.45
C ARG A 21 193.21 47.19 -2.43
N ILE A 22 193.82 46.93 -1.27
CA ILE A 22 193.21 46.16 -0.17
C ILE A 22 191.98 46.89 0.38
N ALA A 23 192.07 48.19 0.67
CA ALA A 23 190.95 48.97 1.18
C ALA A 23 189.76 49.00 0.20
N LEU A 24 190.03 49.13 -1.10
CA LEU A 24 189.02 49.02 -2.16
C LEU A 24 188.43 47.60 -2.21
N LEU A 25 189.25 46.56 -2.10
CA LEU A 25 188.79 45.17 -2.07
C LEU A 25 187.92 44.91 -0.82
N GLU A 26 188.33 45.36 0.37
CA GLU A 26 187.55 45.23 1.60
C GLU A 26 186.21 45.99 1.52
N ALA A 27 186.22 47.21 0.99
CA ALA A 27 185.00 47.98 0.76
C ALA A 27 184.09 47.27 -0.26
N SER A 28 184.66 46.68 -1.32
CA SER A 28 183.90 45.91 -2.30
C SER A 28 183.31 44.62 -1.73
N VAL A 29 184.05 43.92 -0.85
CA VAL A 29 183.58 42.72 -0.15
C VAL A 29 182.43 43.07 0.79
N LYS A 30 182.56 44.13 1.61
CA LYS A 30 181.48 44.59 2.49
C LYS A 30 180.24 45.02 1.72
N SER A 31 180.41 45.70 0.58
CA SER A 31 179.31 46.05 -0.33
C SER A 31 178.63 44.79 -0.87
N CYS A 32 179.41 43.79 -1.29
CA CYS A 32 178.90 42.51 -1.78
C CYS A 32 178.20 41.70 -0.68
N GLU A 33 178.69 41.71 0.56
CA GLU A 33 178.04 41.07 1.72
C GLU A 33 176.70 41.73 2.06
N LEU A 34 176.64 43.06 2.04
CA LEU A 34 175.39 43.79 2.26
C LEU A 34 174.39 43.54 1.12
N GLU A 35 174.87 43.51 -0.13
CA GLU A 35 174.05 43.19 -1.30
C GLU A 35 173.52 41.75 -1.26
N THR A 36 174.36 40.78 -0.91
CA THR A 36 173.96 39.37 -0.74
C THR A 36 173.03 39.19 0.45
N ARG A 37 173.21 39.92 1.55
CA ARG A 37 172.28 39.93 2.69
C ARG A 37 170.93 40.54 2.30
N SER A 38 170.94 41.69 1.63
CA SER A 38 169.73 42.35 1.14
C SER A 38 168.99 41.46 0.13
N SER A 39 169.72 40.85 -0.80
CA SER A 39 169.21 39.88 -1.78
C SER A 39 168.64 38.63 -1.10
N ARG A 40 169.30 38.10 -0.06
CA ARG A 40 168.77 36.97 0.70
C ARG A 40 167.47 37.32 1.42
N GLU A 41 167.38 38.49 2.04
CA GLU A 41 166.17 38.97 2.70
C GLU A 41 165.02 39.21 1.71
N THR A 42 165.30 39.70 0.50
CA THR A 42 164.27 39.82 -0.56
C THR A 42 163.82 38.45 -1.08
N VAL A 43 164.74 37.52 -1.33
CA VAL A 43 164.42 36.14 -1.73
C VAL A 43 163.56 35.46 -0.66
N GLN A 44 163.89 35.62 0.62
CA GLN A 44 163.10 35.04 1.71
C GLN A 44 161.68 35.61 1.80
N ARG A 45 161.51 36.93 1.61
CA ARG A 45 160.18 37.55 1.52
C ARG A 45 159.40 37.02 0.32
N LEU A 46 160.01 37.00 -0.86
CA LEU A 46 159.39 36.47 -2.08
C LEU A 46 159.00 34.99 -1.95
N MET A 47 159.82 34.16 -1.28
CA MET A 47 159.46 32.77 -1.00
C MET A 47 158.24 32.67 -0.08
N SER A 48 158.17 33.48 0.97
CA SER A 48 157.01 33.50 1.88
C SER A 48 155.74 33.99 1.19
N ASP A 49 155.85 35.03 0.35
CA ASP A 49 154.74 35.55 -0.46
C ASP A 49 154.28 34.49 -1.47
N LEU A 50 155.23 33.81 -2.14
CA LEU A 50 154.93 32.69 -3.04
C LEU A 50 154.22 31.54 -2.32
N ASP A 51 154.66 31.18 -1.11
CA ASP A 51 154.03 30.14 -0.32
C ASP A 51 152.63 30.55 0.16
N GLN A 52 152.42 31.81 0.51
CA GLN A 52 151.11 32.33 0.86
C GLN A 52 150.16 32.29 -0.35
N GLU A 53 150.62 32.70 -1.53
CA GLU A 53 149.83 32.61 -2.76
C GLU A 53 149.56 31.14 -3.17
N ARG A 54 150.53 30.24 -2.98
CA ARG A 54 150.32 28.79 -3.15
C ARG A 54 149.25 28.24 -2.21
N ARG A 55 149.21 28.68 -0.95
CA ARG A 55 148.16 28.27 0.00
C ARG A 55 146.80 28.84 -0.39
N LYS A 56 146.72 30.12 -0.78
CA LYS A 56 145.47 30.73 -1.26
C LYS A 56 144.92 30.01 -2.48
N THR A 57 145.77 29.72 -3.46
CA THR A 57 145.40 28.97 -4.68
C THR A 57 144.98 27.53 -4.38
N ALA A 58 145.66 26.84 -3.45
CA ALA A 58 145.24 25.50 -3.01
C ALA A 58 143.88 25.53 -2.29
N ASN A 59 143.66 26.49 -1.39
CA ASN A 59 142.39 26.63 -0.67
C ASN A 59 141.24 27.01 -1.61
N SER A 60 141.46 27.90 -2.57
CA SER A 60 140.43 28.25 -3.56
C SER A 60 140.13 27.09 -4.50
N ALA A 61 141.12 26.29 -4.90
CA ALA A 61 140.91 25.08 -5.68
C ALA A 61 140.07 24.04 -4.91
N ALA A 62 140.37 23.78 -3.65
CA ALA A 62 139.60 22.86 -2.81
C ALA A 62 138.14 23.33 -2.62
N ALA A 63 137.92 24.63 -2.41
CA ALA A 63 136.58 25.20 -2.31
C ALA A 63 135.80 25.08 -3.65
N LEU A 64 136.48 25.30 -4.78
CA LEU A 64 135.90 25.12 -6.11
C LEU A 64 135.47 23.66 -6.34
N ASP A 65 136.31 22.70 -5.95
CA ASP A 65 135.99 21.28 -6.12
C ASP A 65 134.85 20.82 -5.20
N SER A 66 134.79 21.33 -3.96
CA SER A 66 133.63 21.11 -3.07
C SER A 66 132.34 21.66 -3.70
N LEU A 67 132.38 22.88 -4.24
CA LEU A 67 131.23 23.50 -4.88
C LEU A 67 130.79 22.74 -6.15
N LYS A 68 131.73 22.17 -6.92
CA LYS A 68 131.39 21.31 -8.07
C LYS A 68 130.63 20.07 -7.65
N VAL A 69 131.08 19.37 -6.60
CA VAL A 69 130.41 18.17 -6.09
C VAL A 69 129.00 18.51 -5.59
N GLU A 70 128.85 19.62 -4.85
CA GLU A 70 127.53 20.09 -4.41
C GLU A 70 126.63 20.45 -5.60
N TYR A 71 127.17 21.14 -6.62
CA TYR A 71 126.43 21.46 -7.84
C TYR A 71 125.97 20.20 -8.60
N GLU A 72 126.84 19.20 -8.75
CA GLU A 72 126.49 17.92 -9.37
C GLU A 72 125.41 17.19 -8.57
N ALA A 73 125.50 17.17 -7.24
CA ALA A 73 124.49 16.59 -6.36
C ALA A 73 123.13 17.29 -6.51
N LEU A 74 123.12 18.63 -6.52
CA LEU A 74 121.91 19.43 -6.75
C LEU A 74 121.32 19.19 -8.15
N LEU A 75 122.15 19.06 -9.17
CA LEU A 75 121.71 18.77 -10.54
C LEU A 75 121.10 17.37 -10.66
N CYS A 76 121.68 16.37 -10.00
CA CYS A 76 121.08 15.04 -9.87
C CYS A 76 119.73 15.10 -9.14
N GLY A 77 119.65 15.79 -8.01
CA GLY A 77 118.39 15.98 -7.27
C GLY A 77 117.31 16.68 -8.09
N LYS A 78 117.66 17.71 -8.86
CA LYS A 78 116.76 18.39 -9.78
C LYS A 78 116.20 17.43 -10.84
N ARG A 79 117.04 16.61 -11.47
CA ARG A 79 116.59 15.62 -12.47
C ARG A 79 115.64 14.59 -11.89
N ILE A 80 115.91 14.11 -10.67
CA ILE A 80 115.04 13.16 -9.96
C ILE A 80 113.68 13.80 -9.69
N THR A 81 113.64 14.99 -9.09
CA THR A 81 112.38 15.69 -8.79
C THR A 81 111.57 16.07 -10.04
N GLU A 82 112.25 16.44 -11.13
CA GLU A 82 111.60 16.65 -12.43
C GLU A 82 110.97 15.36 -12.98
N SER A 83 111.68 14.23 -12.88
CA SER A 83 111.15 12.92 -13.30
C SER A 83 109.98 12.46 -12.42
N GLU A 84 110.04 12.67 -11.10
CA GLU A 84 108.95 12.36 -10.17
C GLU A 84 107.72 13.23 -10.43
N LYS A 85 107.92 14.52 -10.72
CA LYS A 85 106.84 15.43 -11.10
C LYS A 85 106.13 14.94 -12.37
N LEU A 86 106.88 14.53 -13.38
CA LEU A 86 106.31 13.96 -14.61
C LEU A 86 105.50 12.69 -14.31
N ALA A 87 106.05 11.76 -13.53
CA ALA A 87 105.33 10.55 -13.12
C ALA A 87 104.04 10.86 -12.31
N GLN A 88 104.07 11.89 -11.46
CA GLN A 88 102.87 12.36 -10.75
C GLN A 88 101.83 12.96 -11.70
N CYS A 89 102.25 13.76 -12.69
CA CYS A 89 101.36 14.29 -13.73
C CYS A 89 100.67 13.16 -14.51
N GLU A 90 101.42 12.15 -14.95
CA GLU A 90 100.86 10.99 -15.66
C GLU A 90 99.86 10.22 -14.79
N ARG A 91 100.16 10.01 -13.50
CA ARG A 91 99.24 9.38 -12.54
C ARG A 91 97.97 10.20 -12.33
N LEU A 92 98.07 11.52 -12.25
CA LEU A 92 96.91 12.40 -12.14
C LEU A 92 96.04 12.35 -13.40
N GLU A 93 96.65 12.34 -14.58
CA GLU A 93 95.94 12.22 -15.86
C GLU A 93 95.27 10.85 -16.03
N ALA A 94 95.93 9.77 -15.60
CA ALA A 94 95.32 8.44 -15.52
C ALA A 94 94.12 8.44 -14.55
N GLY A 95 94.27 9.04 -13.36
CA GLY A 95 93.19 9.17 -12.38
C GLY A 95 91.98 9.96 -12.92
N LYS A 96 92.21 11.07 -13.62
CA LYS A 96 91.15 11.84 -14.29
C LYS A 96 90.40 10.99 -15.32
N ARG A 97 91.12 10.25 -16.17
CA ARG A 97 90.50 9.34 -17.16
C ARG A 97 89.61 8.28 -16.52
N VAL A 98 90.05 7.70 -15.40
CA VAL A 98 89.26 6.71 -14.63
C VAL A 98 88.00 7.35 -14.04
N ILE A 99 88.12 8.52 -13.42
CA ILE A 99 86.96 9.24 -12.86
C ILE A 99 85.95 9.58 -13.96
N ASP A 100 86.41 10.04 -15.12
CA ASP A 100 85.52 10.37 -16.23
C ASP A 100 84.85 9.12 -16.82
N ALA A 101 85.55 7.99 -16.88
CA ALA A 101 84.96 6.72 -17.29
C ALA A 101 83.87 6.26 -16.30
N ALA A 102 84.16 6.28 -15.01
CA ALA A 102 83.21 5.92 -13.95
C ALA A 102 81.96 6.84 -13.95
N LYS A 103 82.14 8.15 -14.20
CA LYS A 103 81.02 9.09 -14.34
C LYS A 103 80.12 8.75 -15.53
N ARG A 104 80.70 8.40 -16.69
CA ARG A 104 79.91 8.01 -17.87
C ARG A 104 79.16 6.71 -17.63
N GLU A 105 79.79 5.75 -16.98
CA GLU A 105 79.14 4.49 -16.60
C GLU A 105 77.97 4.73 -15.64
N SER A 106 78.18 5.51 -14.58
CA SER A 106 77.10 5.91 -13.64
C SER A 106 75.94 6.58 -14.37
N GLN A 107 76.22 7.55 -15.26
CA GLN A 107 75.19 8.22 -16.03
C GLN A 107 74.44 7.28 -16.98
N CYS A 108 75.13 6.29 -17.56
CA CYS A 108 74.48 5.32 -18.42
C CYS A 108 73.54 4.41 -17.63
N LEU A 109 74.00 3.93 -16.47
CA LEU A 109 73.20 3.10 -15.57
C LEU A 109 72.00 3.87 -15.00
N GLU A 110 72.18 5.13 -14.62
CA GLU A 110 71.09 6.00 -14.16
C GLU A 110 70.03 6.20 -15.26
N ARG A 111 70.45 6.48 -16.50
CA ARG A 111 69.52 6.63 -17.63
C ARG A 111 68.77 5.34 -17.92
N GLN A 112 69.46 4.21 -17.87
CA GLN A 112 68.83 2.91 -18.07
C GLN A 112 67.82 2.61 -16.96
N ALA A 113 68.20 2.82 -15.70
CA ALA A 113 67.30 2.61 -14.56
C ALA A 113 66.07 3.52 -14.63
N ILE A 114 66.22 4.79 -15.01
CA ILE A 114 65.10 5.71 -15.21
C ILE A 114 64.20 5.21 -16.36
N SER A 115 64.79 4.84 -17.49
CA SER A 115 64.03 4.31 -18.63
C SER A 115 63.25 3.05 -18.27
N ASP A 116 63.87 2.11 -17.56
CA ASP A 116 63.23 0.85 -17.15
C ASP A 116 62.07 1.12 -16.20
N VAL A 117 62.27 1.99 -15.19
CA VAL A 117 61.20 2.40 -14.27
C VAL A 117 60.08 3.13 -15.00
N ASP A 118 60.38 4.02 -15.94
CA ASP A 118 59.37 4.72 -16.73
C ASP A 118 58.56 3.75 -17.58
N THR A 119 59.19 2.75 -18.21
CA THR A 119 58.47 1.73 -18.98
C THR A 119 57.54 0.88 -18.11
N GLU A 120 57.99 0.48 -16.92
CA GLU A 120 57.15 -0.27 -15.97
C GLU A 120 56.01 0.59 -15.42
N LEU A 121 56.27 1.86 -15.11
CA LEU A 121 55.23 2.80 -14.68
C LEU A 121 54.17 3.00 -15.76
N GLN A 122 54.57 3.12 -17.03
CA GLN A 122 53.63 3.21 -18.14
C GLN A 122 52.81 1.94 -18.30
N ARG A 123 53.45 0.76 -18.21
CA ARG A 123 52.77 -0.54 -18.29
C ARG A 123 51.72 -0.69 -17.18
N VAL A 124 52.12 -0.47 -15.93
CA VAL A 124 51.22 -0.58 -14.76
C VAL A 124 50.11 0.46 -14.82
N SER A 125 50.41 1.68 -15.26
CA SER A 125 49.39 2.73 -15.44
C SER A 125 48.34 2.34 -16.49
N ALA A 126 48.78 1.80 -17.64
CA ALA A 126 47.88 1.32 -18.69
C ALA A 126 47.01 0.14 -18.21
N GLU A 127 47.61 -0.83 -17.51
CA GLU A 127 46.88 -1.95 -16.91
C GLU A 127 45.83 -1.48 -15.89
N LEU A 128 46.19 -0.52 -15.02
CA LEU A 128 45.26 0.05 -14.06
C LEU A 128 44.11 0.80 -14.75
N GLN A 129 44.38 1.56 -15.81
CA GLN A 129 43.35 2.20 -16.62
C GLN A 129 42.40 1.17 -17.25
N GLU A 130 42.93 0.10 -17.82
CA GLU A 130 42.10 -0.97 -18.38
C GLU A 130 41.23 -1.62 -17.30
N GLN A 131 41.80 -1.95 -16.13
CA GLN A 131 41.07 -2.56 -15.01
C GLN A 131 39.97 -1.64 -14.45
N THR A 132 40.24 -0.34 -14.33
CA THR A 132 39.23 0.64 -13.90
C THR A 132 38.10 0.78 -14.91
N GLU A 133 38.40 0.75 -16.22
CA GLU A 133 37.38 0.73 -17.26
C GLU A 133 36.53 -0.54 -17.24
N LEU A 134 37.16 -1.71 -17.09
CA LEU A 134 36.46 -3.00 -17.00
C LEU A 134 35.53 -3.02 -15.78
N THR A 135 36.03 -2.56 -14.63
CA THR A 135 35.23 -2.46 -13.39
C THR A 135 34.04 -1.52 -13.59
N ARG A 136 34.26 -0.36 -14.21
CA ARG A 136 33.19 0.59 -14.55
C ARG A 136 32.15 -0.03 -15.49
N ARG A 137 32.57 -0.77 -16.52
CA ARG A 137 31.65 -1.44 -17.46
C ARG A 137 30.83 -2.53 -16.76
N THR A 138 31.46 -3.32 -15.89
CA THR A 138 30.77 -4.33 -15.08
C THR A 138 29.75 -3.70 -14.16
N LEU A 139 30.11 -2.61 -13.46
CA LEU A 139 29.19 -1.89 -12.59
C LEU A 139 27.97 -1.34 -13.34
N GLN A 140 28.17 -0.78 -14.55
CA GLN A 140 27.08 -0.32 -15.39
C GLN A 140 26.16 -1.47 -15.85
N ARG A 141 26.72 -2.66 -16.12
CA ARG A 141 25.92 -3.85 -16.47
C ARG A 141 25.12 -4.35 -15.28
N THR A 142 25.73 -4.41 -14.09
CA THR A 142 25.03 -4.83 -12.86
C THR A 142 23.90 -3.87 -12.52
N ASP A 143 24.13 -2.56 -12.60
CA ASP A 143 23.12 -1.53 -12.34
C ASP A 143 21.90 -1.67 -13.29
N ARG A 144 22.16 -1.82 -14.59
CA ARG A 144 21.08 -2.09 -15.58
C ARG A 144 20.30 -3.37 -15.25
N SER A 145 21.00 -4.45 -14.87
CA SER A 145 20.34 -5.70 -14.52
C SER A 145 19.52 -5.57 -13.22
N GLN A 146 20.01 -4.82 -12.23
CA GLN A 146 19.31 -4.54 -10.99
C GLN A 146 18.03 -3.74 -11.25
N ASN A 147 18.11 -2.70 -12.09
CA ASN A 147 16.93 -1.91 -12.49
C ASN A 147 15.88 -2.77 -13.20
N LEU A 148 16.30 -3.66 -14.12
CA LEU A 148 15.37 -4.59 -14.77
C LEU A 148 14.71 -5.55 -13.78
N VAL A 149 15.48 -6.09 -12.83
CA VAL A 149 14.94 -6.97 -11.78
C VAL A 149 13.97 -6.21 -10.88
N GLN A 150 14.28 -4.97 -10.52
CA GLN A 150 13.40 -4.11 -9.73
C GLN A 150 12.07 -3.84 -10.47
N ASP A 151 12.12 -3.42 -11.73
CA ASP A 151 10.92 -3.18 -12.55
C ASP A 151 10.04 -4.42 -12.68
N LEU A 152 10.64 -5.58 -12.94
CA LEU A 152 9.92 -6.85 -13.02
C LEU A 152 9.31 -7.23 -11.69
N THR A 153 10.04 -7.03 -10.59
CA THR A 153 9.55 -7.29 -9.23
C THR A 153 8.34 -6.39 -8.92
N GLU A 154 8.44 -5.09 -9.17
CA GLU A 154 7.32 -4.16 -8.96
C GLU A 154 6.09 -4.50 -9.80
N ARG A 155 6.30 -4.92 -11.06
CA ARG A 155 5.21 -5.35 -11.95
C ARG A 155 4.56 -6.65 -11.49
N LEU A 156 5.35 -7.63 -11.03
CA LEU A 156 4.82 -8.86 -10.43
C LEU A 156 3.96 -8.55 -9.21
N HIS A 157 4.45 -7.73 -8.28
CA HIS A 157 3.70 -7.32 -7.09
C HIS A 157 2.40 -6.55 -7.44
N ARG A 158 2.36 -5.80 -8.55
CA ARG A 158 1.13 -5.16 -9.03
C ARG A 158 0.12 -6.20 -9.52
N LEU A 159 0.57 -7.12 -10.37
CA LEU A 159 -0.29 -8.18 -10.92
C LEU A 159 -0.79 -9.14 -9.85
N GLU A 160 0.03 -9.49 -8.86
CA GLU A 160 -0.38 -10.30 -7.71
C GLU A 160 -1.50 -9.62 -6.91
N ARG A 161 -1.40 -8.30 -6.69
CA ARG A 161 -2.46 -7.52 -6.03
C ARG A 161 -3.73 -7.42 -6.87
N GLU A 162 -3.61 -7.25 -8.18
CA GLU A 162 -4.77 -7.24 -9.08
C GLU A 162 -5.47 -8.60 -9.10
N LEU A 163 -4.70 -9.70 -9.13
CA LEU A 163 -5.22 -11.05 -9.06
C LEU A 163 -5.92 -11.31 -7.73
N GLN A 164 -5.34 -10.86 -6.61
CA GLN A 164 -5.96 -10.96 -5.29
C GLN A 164 -7.31 -10.22 -5.26
N ARG A 165 -7.35 -8.96 -5.73
CA ARG A 165 -8.61 -8.18 -5.82
C ARG A 165 -9.65 -8.84 -6.71
N ALA A 166 -9.23 -9.40 -7.84
CA ALA A 166 -10.12 -10.15 -8.72
C ALA A 166 -10.66 -11.43 -8.04
N GLY A 167 -9.83 -12.10 -7.23
CA GLY A 167 -10.24 -13.21 -6.36
C GLY A 167 -11.30 -12.78 -5.36
N GLU A 168 -11.03 -11.72 -4.60
CA GLU A 168 -11.98 -11.15 -3.64
C GLU A 168 -13.33 -10.77 -4.30
N HIS A 169 -13.30 -10.19 -5.49
CA HIS A 169 -14.51 -9.86 -6.24
C HIS A 169 -15.29 -11.10 -6.71
N ARG A 170 -14.59 -12.13 -7.19
CA ARG A 170 -15.20 -13.41 -7.58
C ARG A 170 -15.84 -14.11 -6.40
N ASP A 171 -15.18 -14.11 -5.25
CA ASP A 171 -15.72 -14.70 -4.02
C ASP A 171 -16.98 -13.94 -3.57
N GLY A 172 -16.99 -12.61 -3.67
CA GLY A 172 -18.19 -11.80 -3.43
C GLY A 172 -19.36 -12.17 -4.36
N LEU A 173 -19.12 -12.26 -5.67
CA LEU A 173 -20.15 -12.68 -6.64
C LEU A 173 -20.65 -14.12 -6.38
N GLN A 174 -19.77 -15.01 -5.93
CA GLN A 174 -20.12 -16.37 -5.58
C GLN A 174 -21.02 -16.43 -4.32
N GLN A 175 -20.76 -15.58 -3.32
CA GLN A 175 -21.63 -15.42 -2.15
C GLN A 175 -23.00 -14.88 -2.54
N ASP A 176 -23.06 -13.83 -3.37
CA ASP A 176 -24.33 -13.30 -3.88
C ASP A 176 -25.12 -14.36 -4.63
N LYS A 177 -24.45 -15.13 -5.51
CA LYS A 177 -25.07 -16.24 -6.24
C LYS A 177 -25.68 -17.26 -5.27
N GLN A 178 -24.95 -17.67 -4.23
CA GLN A 178 -25.46 -18.60 -3.21
C GLN A 178 -26.70 -18.04 -2.50
N HIS A 179 -26.68 -16.77 -2.10
CA HIS A 179 -27.85 -16.11 -1.49
C HIS A 179 -29.07 -16.10 -2.41
N TYR A 180 -28.88 -15.86 -3.72
CA TYR A 180 -29.96 -15.93 -4.69
C TYR A 180 -30.46 -17.35 -4.92
N GLU A 181 -29.57 -18.35 -4.96
CA GLU A 181 -29.95 -19.76 -5.08
C GLU A 181 -30.81 -20.21 -3.87
N GLU A 182 -30.43 -19.84 -2.64
CA GLU A 182 -31.22 -20.09 -1.42
C GLU A 182 -32.59 -19.38 -1.46
N PHE A 183 -32.65 -18.15 -1.98
CA PHE A 183 -33.91 -17.43 -2.15
C PHE A 183 -34.82 -18.14 -3.15
N LEU A 184 -34.27 -18.59 -4.28
CA LEU A 184 -35.02 -19.38 -5.27
C LEU A 184 -35.48 -20.73 -4.71
N GLU A 185 -34.73 -21.34 -3.77
CA GLU A 185 -35.17 -22.53 -3.01
C GLU A 185 -36.45 -22.26 -2.27
N LYS A 186 -36.45 -21.23 -1.43
CA LYS A 186 -37.64 -20.85 -0.67
C LYS A 186 -38.84 -20.53 -1.58
N LEU A 187 -38.62 -19.83 -2.70
CA LEU A 187 -39.69 -19.55 -3.66
C LEU A 187 -40.22 -20.81 -4.35
N SER A 188 -39.33 -21.72 -4.75
CA SER A 188 -39.69 -22.99 -5.39
C SER A 188 -40.58 -23.82 -4.46
N GLU A 189 -40.22 -23.88 -3.17
CA GLU A 189 -41.00 -24.55 -2.13
C GLU A 189 -42.40 -23.93 -1.96
N ILE A 190 -42.47 -22.59 -1.83
CA ILE A 190 -43.75 -21.86 -1.65
C ILE A 190 -44.69 -22.10 -2.84
N LEU A 191 -44.18 -22.02 -4.07
CA LEU A 191 -44.95 -22.20 -5.30
C LEU A 191 -45.18 -23.67 -5.67
N LYS A 192 -44.62 -24.60 -4.87
CA LYS A 192 -44.66 -26.05 -5.09
C LYS A 192 -44.22 -26.40 -6.52
N VAL A 193 -43.09 -25.83 -6.94
CA VAL A 193 -42.42 -26.21 -8.19
C VAL A 193 -41.90 -27.65 -8.00
N GLU A 194 -42.11 -28.52 -8.98
CA GLU A 194 -41.82 -29.96 -8.87
C GLU A 194 -40.34 -30.24 -8.55
N THR A 195 -40.06 -31.28 -7.77
CA THR A 195 -38.71 -31.60 -7.26
C THR A 195 -37.69 -31.89 -8.36
N ILE A 196 -38.12 -32.32 -9.54
CA ILE A 196 -37.26 -32.58 -10.71
C ILE A 196 -36.65 -31.26 -11.26
N ALA A 197 -37.25 -30.11 -10.95
CA ALA A 197 -36.76 -28.78 -11.33
C ALA A 197 -35.66 -28.21 -10.41
N LEU A 198 -35.32 -28.90 -9.32
CA LEU A 198 -34.36 -28.40 -8.32
C LEU A 198 -32.89 -28.61 -8.73
N ASP A 199 -32.60 -29.63 -9.55
CA ASP A 199 -31.25 -29.92 -10.06
C ASP A 199 -30.86 -29.11 -11.31
N VAL A 200 -31.69 -28.12 -11.67
CA VAL A 200 -31.52 -27.35 -12.89
C VAL A 200 -30.90 -25.99 -12.54
N GLY A 201 -29.87 -25.58 -13.28
CA GLY A 201 -29.11 -24.35 -12.99
C GLY A 201 -29.98 -23.11 -12.79
N PHE A 202 -29.47 -22.14 -12.02
CA PHE A 202 -30.16 -20.92 -11.58
C PHE A 202 -31.11 -20.29 -12.62
N ASP A 203 -30.64 -20.09 -13.86
CA ASP A 203 -31.42 -19.44 -14.92
C ASP A 203 -32.66 -20.24 -15.33
N LEU A 204 -32.55 -21.56 -15.42
CA LEU A 204 -33.67 -22.40 -15.84
C LEU A 204 -34.67 -22.55 -14.69
N ARG A 205 -34.19 -22.62 -13.46
CA ARG A 205 -35.05 -22.59 -12.27
C ARG A 205 -35.87 -21.31 -12.17
N LEU A 206 -35.27 -20.15 -12.44
CA LEU A 206 -35.97 -18.87 -12.48
C LEU A 206 -37.13 -18.90 -13.49
N ASN A 207 -36.88 -19.41 -14.70
CA ASN A 207 -37.91 -19.54 -15.73
C ASN A 207 -39.04 -20.51 -15.34
N LEU A 208 -38.73 -21.60 -14.63
CA LEU A 208 -39.71 -22.57 -14.13
C LEU A 208 -40.60 -21.96 -13.04
N ILE A 209 -40.02 -21.19 -12.12
CA ILE A 209 -40.75 -20.43 -11.09
C ILE A 209 -41.75 -19.46 -11.75
N VAL A 210 -41.31 -18.70 -12.75
CA VAL A 210 -42.17 -17.76 -13.49
C VAL A 210 -43.32 -18.49 -14.17
N SER A 211 -43.00 -19.56 -14.93
CA SER A 211 -44.01 -20.37 -15.62
C SER A 211 -45.04 -20.95 -14.66
N ARG A 212 -44.60 -21.39 -13.47
CA ARG A 212 -45.47 -21.91 -12.42
C ARG A 212 -46.36 -20.83 -11.82
N ALA A 213 -45.83 -19.64 -11.55
CA ALA A 213 -46.61 -18.51 -11.03
C ALA A 213 -47.71 -18.10 -12.03
N GLU A 214 -47.39 -18.04 -13.32
CA GLU A 214 -48.38 -17.75 -14.38
C GLU A 214 -49.46 -18.84 -14.48
N GLN A 215 -49.09 -20.10 -14.27
CA GLN A 215 -50.04 -21.21 -14.26
C GLN A 215 -51.00 -21.09 -13.06
N LEU A 216 -50.48 -20.84 -11.86
CA LEU A 216 -51.30 -20.68 -10.65
C LEU A 216 -52.25 -19.49 -10.77
N MET A 217 -51.77 -18.37 -11.33
CA MET A 217 -52.61 -17.19 -11.59
C MET A 217 -53.76 -17.50 -12.56
N ARG A 218 -53.50 -18.26 -13.63
CA ARG A 218 -54.55 -18.71 -14.56
C ARG A 218 -55.58 -19.60 -13.86
N GLN A 219 -55.12 -20.55 -13.05
CA GLN A 219 -56.00 -21.45 -12.29
C GLN A 219 -56.92 -20.69 -11.31
N GLU A 220 -56.38 -19.73 -10.55
CA GLU A 220 -57.17 -18.88 -9.67
C GLU A 220 -58.15 -17.99 -10.44
N GLY A 221 -57.74 -17.46 -11.61
CA GLY A 221 -58.62 -16.70 -12.50
C GLY A 221 -59.82 -17.52 -12.98
N ASP A 222 -59.57 -18.76 -13.43
CA ASP A 222 -60.62 -19.68 -13.86
C ASP A 222 -61.57 -20.05 -12.70
N ALA A 223 -61.02 -20.34 -11.51
CA ALA A 223 -61.80 -20.63 -10.31
C ALA A 223 -62.68 -19.43 -9.89
N LEU A 224 -62.16 -18.21 -10.00
CA LEU A 224 -62.90 -16.99 -9.71
C LEU A 224 -64.06 -16.79 -10.69
N VAL A 225 -63.83 -17.00 -12.00
CA VAL A 225 -64.88 -16.92 -13.02
C VAL A 225 -65.96 -17.95 -12.75
N GLN A 226 -65.59 -19.19 -12.42
CA GLN A 226 -66.53 -20.24 -12.04
C GLN A 226 -67.34 -19.86 -10.80
N SER A 227 -66.70 -19.38 -9.74
CA SER A 227 -67.36 -18.90 -8.51
C SER A 227 -68.32 -17.74 -8.79
N LYS A 228 -67.92 -16.76 -9.61
CA LYS A 228 -68.77 -15.65 -10.05
C LYS A 228 -69.98 -16.16 -10.83
N SER A 229 -69.79 -17.12 -11.74
CA SER A 229 -70.88 -17.73 -12.50
C SER A 229 -71.88 -18.48 -11.60
N LEU A 230 -71.37 -19.23 -10.60
CA LEU A 230 -72.18 -19.91 -9.60
C LEU A 230 -72.97 -18.91 -8.75
N SER A 231 -72.32 -17.83 -8.31
CA SER A 231 -72.96 -16.74 -7.57
C SER A 231 -74.09 -16.11 -8.37
N TYR A 232 -73.89 -15.81 -9.66
CA TYR A 232 -74.97 -15.29 -10.52
C TYR A 232 -76.11 -16.30 -10.71
N SER A 233 -75.79 -17.59 -10.86
CA SER A 233 -76.80 -18.66 -10.96
C SER A 233 -77.64 -18.75 -9.69
N LEU A 234 -77.01 -18.74 -8.52
CA LEU A 234 -77.68 -18.72 -7.22
C LEU A 234 -78.52 -17.45 -7.04
N GLN A 235 -78.00 -16.28 -7.42
CA GLN A 235 -78.74 -15.02 -7.36
C GLN A 235 -80.01 -15.05 -8.24
N ARG A 236 -79.93 -15.63 -9.44
CA ARG A 236 -81.11 -15.83 -10.31
C ARG A 236 -82.12 -16.77 -9.66
N LYS A 237 -81.67 -17.91 -9.11
CA LYS A 237 -82.55 -18.85 -8.39
C LYS A 237 -83.25 -18.18 -7.20
N VAL A 238 -82.53 -17.40 -6.40
CA VAL A 238 -83.10 -16.63 -5.28
C VAL A 238 -84.13 -15.62 -5.78
N LYS A 239 -83.86 -14.91 -6.88
CA LYS A 239 -84.81 -13.98 -7.48
C LYS A 239 -86.11 -14.69 -7.92
N CYS A 240 -86.00 -15.80 -8.64
CA CYS A 240 -87.16 -16.59 -9.06
C CYS A 240 -87.96 -17.14 -7.86
N GLN A 241 -87.27 -17.63 -6.82
CA GLN A 241 -87.94 -18.09 -5.59
C GLN A 241 -88.65 -16.95 -4.87
N LYS A 242 -88.08 -15.75 -4.84
CA LYS A 242 -88.70 -14.56 -4.27
C LYS A 242 -89.98 -14.17 -5.05
N GLU A 243 -89.90 -14.09 -6.37
CA GLU A 243 -91.05 -13.82 -7.24
C GLU A 243 -92.16 -14.89 -7.07
N GLN A 244 -91.80 -16.17 -6.94
CA GLN A 244 -92.76 -17.24 -6.64
C GLN A 244 -93.42 -17.07 -5.28
N LEU A 245 -92.67 -16.67 -4.24
CA LEU A 245 -93.22 -16.40 -2.92
C LEU A 245 -94.17 -15.20 -2.92
N GLU A 246 -93.82 -14.13 -3.64
CA GLU A 246 -94.69 -12.94 -3.82
C GLU A 246 -95.99 -13.32 -4.56
N SER A 247 -95.91 -14.13 -5.62
CA SER A 247 -97.09 -14.64 -6.34
C SER A 247 -98.00 -15.49 -5.43
N LYS A 248 -97.42 -16.40 -4.63
CA LYS A 248 -98.17 -17.17 -3.63
C LYS A 248 -98.78 -16.29 -2.54
N ALA A 249 -98.07 -15.26 -2.08
CA ALA A 249 -98.57 -14.30 -1.11
C ALA A 249 -99.78 -13.53 -1.65
N LEU A 250 -99.74 -13.10 -2.92
CA LEU A 250 -100.89 -12.50 -3.61
C LEU A 250 -102.06 -13.48 -3.74
N HIS A 251 -101.81 -14.74 -4.07
CA HIS A 251 -102.86 -15.76 -4.11
C HIS A 251 -103.51 -15.97 -2.73
N ILE A 252 -102.70 -16.02 -1.66
CA ILE A 252 -103.20 -16.09 -0.28
C ILE A 252 -104.05 -14.85 0.04
N GLN A 253 -103.64 -13.64 -0.36
CA GLN A 253 -104.44 -12.44 -0.17
C GLN A 253 -105.79 -12.50 -0.91
N LEU A 254 -105.81 -12.96 -2.16
CA LEU A 254 -107.03 -13.14 -2.95
C LEU A 254 -107.97 -14.18 -2.31
N LEU A 255 -107.43 -15.31 -1.84
CA LEU A 255 -108.21 -16.32 -1.12
C LEU A 255 -108.79 -15.76 0.17
N ARG A 256 -108.01 -15.03 0.97
CA ARG A 256 -108.50 -14.35 2.17
C ARG A 256 -109.65 -13.38 1.85
N LYS A 257 -109.54 -12.61 0.77
CA LYS A 257 -110.61 -11.71 0.31
C LYS A 257 -111.87 -12.50 -0.08
N LYS A 258 -111.73 -13.60 -0.81
CA LYS A 258 -112.85 -14.45 -1.22
C LYS A 258 -113.52 -15.15 -0.05
N VAL A 259 -112.75 -15.56 0.96
CA VAL A 259 -113.28 -16.07 2.22
C VAL A 259 -114.10 -14.99 2.93
N LEU A 260 -113.59 -13.77 3.03
CA LEU A 260 -114.36 -12.62 3.56
C LEU A 260 -115.66 -12.38 2.76
N GLU A 261 -115.62 -12.40 1.42
CA GLU A 261 -116.81 -12.24 0.58
C GLU A 261 -117.85 -13.37 0.77
N LEU A 262 -117.39 -14.60 0.97
CA LEU A 262 -118.25 -15.75 1.28
C LEU A 262 -118.82 -15.69 2.70
N GLU A 263 -118.03 -15.23 3.67
CA GLU A 263 -118.48 -14.97 5.04
C GLU A 263 -119.55 -13.87 5.05
N ASP A 264 -119.35 -12.76 4.35
CA ASP A 264 -120.35 -11.69 4.21
C ASP A 264 -121.63 -12.17 3.51
N SER A 265 -121.49 -13.00 2.46
CA SER A 265 -122.61 -13.60 1.75
C SER A 265 -123.38 -14.60 2.62
N ALA A 266 -122.68 -15.39 3.44
CA ALA A 266 -123.27 -16.31 4.39
C ALA A 266 -124.00 -15.57 5.52
N VAL A 267 -123.43 -14.48 6.04
CA VAL A 267 -124.07 -13.60 7.03
C VAL A 267 -125.31 -12.92 6.43
N ALA A 268 -125.25 -12.48 5.17
CA ALA A 268 -126.41 -11.92 4.47
C ALA A 268 -127.52 -12.97 4.29
N ALA A 269 -127.18 -14.21 3.96
CA ALA A 269 -128.13 -15.32 3.85
C ALA A 269 -128.76 -15.65 5.21
N GLN A 270 -127.96 -15.72 6.29
CA GLN A 270 -128.46 -15.90 7.66
C GLN A 270 -129.43 -14.80 8.06
N ARG A 271 -129.14 -13.53 7.74
CA ARG A 271 -130.06 -12.41 8.01
C ARG A 271 -131.38 -12.51 7.26
N GLU A 272 -131.39 -13.01 6.02
CA GLU A 272 -132.64 -13.23 5.27
C GLU A 272 -133.43 -14.42 5.83
N GLU A 273 -132.76 -15.49 6.26
CA GLU A 273 -133.39 -16.63 6.93
C GLU A 273 -134.04 -16.20 8.26
N GLU A 274 -133.32 -15.43 9.08
CA GLU A 274 -133.84 -14.81 10.31
C GLU A 274 -135.04 -13.87 10.04
N LYS A 275 -135.04 -13.12 8.93
CA LYS A 275 -136.18 -12.28 8.53
C LYS A 275 -137.40 -13.09 8.12
N VAL A 276 -137.21 -14.18 7.37
CA VAL A 276 -138.29 -15.08 6.96
C VAL A 276 -138.91 -15.73 8.20
N GLU A 277 -138.07 -16.16 9.15
CA GLU A 277 -138.52 -16.75 10.41
C GLU A 277 -139.28 -15.74 11.28
N ASN A 278 -138.77 -14.49 11.38
CA ASN A 278 -139.48 -13.39 12.04
C ASN A 278 -140.86 -13.14 11.42
N LYS A 279 -140.96 -13.06 10.08
CA LYS A 279 -142.25 -12.89 9.39
C LYS A 279 -143.21 -14.04 9.68
N ARG A 280 -142.71 -15.27 9.83
CA ARG A 280 -143.52 -16.47 10.13
C ARG A 280 -144.04 -16.43 11.57
N LEU A 281 -143.20 -16.04 12.51
CA LEU A 281 -143.58 -15.80 13.91
C LEU A 281 -144.60 -14.65 14.00
N GLN A 282 -144.40 -13.56 13.26
CA GLN A 282 -145.34 -12.43 13.18
C GLN A 282 -146.75 -12.88 12.76
N LYS A 283 -146.86 -13.67 11.68
CA LYS A 283 -148.15 -14.22 11.22
C LYS A 283 -148.81 -15.14 12.25
N LYS A 284 -148.02 -15.85 13.04
CA LYS A 284 -148.51 -16.73 14.11
C LYS A 284 -149.08 -15.91 15.27
N VAL A 285 -148.43 -14.79 15.61
CA VAL A 285 -148.94 -13.81 16.58
C VAL A 285 -150.25 -13.19 16.09
N GLU A 286 -150.34 -12.79 14.83
CA GLU A 286 -151.58 -12.22 14.25
C GLU A 286 -152.76 -13.21 14.29
N ARG A 287 -152.52 -14.49 13.97
CA ARG A 287 -153.53 -15.56 14.08
C ARG A 287 -154.02 -15.74 15.52
N LEU A 288 -153.10 -15.85 16.47
CA LEU A 288 -153.44 -15.95 17.90
C LEU A 288 -154.21 -14.71 18.38
N GLN A 289 -153.89 -13.52 17.86
CA GLN A 289 -154.65 -12.31 18.16
C GLN A 289 -156.07 -12.33 17.57
N THR A 290 -156.28 -12.92 16.40
CA THR A 290 -157.60 -13.02 15.77
C THR A 290 -158.48 -14.04 16.48
N GLU A 291 -157.93 -15.20 16.85
CA GLU A 291 -158.59 -16.20 17.68
C GLU A 291 -158.99 -15.63 19.05
N LEU A 292 -158.10 -14.85 19.69
CA LEU A 292 -158.39 -14.17 20.96
C LEU A 292 -159.55 -13.17 20.83
N ARG A 293 -159.63 -12.43 19.71
CA ARG A 293 -160.76 -11.53 19.42
C ARG A 293 -162.06 -12.30 19.19
N ALA A 294 -162.02 -13.42 18.50
CA ALA A 294 -163.17 -14.30 18.28
C ALA A 294 -163.70 -14.87 19.61
N PHE A 295 -162.80 -15.33 20.49
CA PHE A 295 -163.18 -15.77 21.84
C PHE A 295 -163.80 -14.64 22.67
N ARG A 296 -163.29 -13.40 22.57
CA ARG A 296 -163.89 -12.23 23.25
C ARG A 296 -165.30 -11.92 22.73
N LEU A 297 -165.51 -11.95 21.41
CA LEU A 297 -166.82 -11.71 20.81
C LEU A 297 -167.84 -12.79 21.23
N SER A 298 -167.43 -14.06 21.23
CA SER A 298 -168.29 -15.15 21.72
C SER A 298 -168.62 -15.03 23.22
N SER A 299 -167.67 -14.52 24.03
CA SER A 299 -167.88 -14.27 25.46
C SER A 299 -168.83 -13.09 25.73
N THR A 300 -168.84 -12.07 24.85
CA THR A 300 -169.83 -10.98 24.92
C THR A 300 -171.22 -11.41 24.46
N GLU A 301 -171.32 -12.30 23.48
CA GLU A 301 -172.58 -12.80 22.94
C GLU A 301 -173.27 -13.79 23.90
N LEU A 302 -172.50 -14.67 24.55
CA LEU A 302 -172.96 -15.53 25.65
C LEU A 302 -173.43 -14.73 26.87
N LYS A 303 -172.81 -13.57 27.15
CA LYS A 303 -173.26 -12.65 28.22
C LYS A 303 -174.59 -11.97 27.90
N ALA A 304 -174.86 -11.63 26.64
CA ALA A 304 -176.12 -11.02 26.20
C ALA A 304 -177.29 -12.03 26.18
N GLN A 305 -177.01 -13.30 25.84
CA GLN A 305 -178.01 -14.38 25.83
C GLN A 305 -178.48 -14.78 27.24
N LEU A 306 -177.63 -14.61 28.27
CA LEU A 306 -177.97 -14.84 29.67
C LEU A 306 -178.98 -13.82 30.24
N SER A 307 -179.00 -12.58 29.73
CA SER A 307 -179.96 -11.55 30.19
C SER A 307 -181.37 -11.69 29.62
N HIS A 308 -181.56 -12.41 28.50
CA HIS A 308 -182.87 -12.51 27.83
C HIS A 308 -183.73 -13.68 28.32
N SER A 309 -183.20 -14.57 29.17
CA SER A 309 -183.89 -15.81 29.57
C SER A 309 -184.56 -15.76 30.96
N HIS A 310 -184.50 -14.63 31.69
CA HIS A 310 -184.97 -14.58 33.08
C HIS A 310 -186.42 -14.05 33.31
N GLU A 311 -187.22 -13.72 32.29
CA GLU A 311 -188.51 -13.00 32.51
C GLU A 311 -189.81 -13.55 31.90
N LEU A 312 -189.87 -14.75 31.29
CA LEU A 312 -191.16 -15.33 30.87
C LEU A 312 -191.43 -16.74 31.41
N LYS A 313 -192.22 -16.75 32.51
CA LYS A 313 -193.05 -17.83 33.10
C LYS A 313 -192.31 -18.80 34.05
N VAL A 314 -192.81 -19.16 35.25
CA VAL A 314 -194.20 -19.54 35.58
C VAL A 314 -194.53 -19.29 37.07
N GLN A 315 -195.73 -18.75 37.29
CA GLN A 315 -196.48 -18.68 38.55
C GLN A 315 -197.25 -19.99 38.79
N GLY A 316 -197.00 -20.71 39.90
CA GLY A 316 -197.89 -21.80 40.34
C GLY A 316 -197.30 -22.87 41.27
N ARG A 317 -197.62 -22.71 42.58
CA ARG A 317 -197.64 -23.73 43.68
C ARG A 317 -196.34 -24.02 44.47
N GLY A 318 -195.98 -23.07 45.33
CA GLY A 318 -196.24 -23.13 46.78
C GLY A 318 -195.72 -24.29 47.66
N VAL A 319 -194.72 -23.95 48.48
CA VAL A 319 -194.63 -24.18 49.95
C VAL A 319 -193.66 -25.27 50.48
N ARG A 320 -192.70 -24.77 51.31
CA ARG A 320 -191.93 -25.38 52.45
C ARG A 320 -190.76 -26.32 52.13
N THR A 321 -189.63 -26.37 52.85
CA THR A 321 -188.81 -25.50 53.74
C THR A 321 -187.56 -26.31 54.11
N GLY A 322 -186.33 -25.84 53.79
CA GLY A 322 -185.00 -26.18 54.39
C GLY A 322 -184.52 -27.65 54.45
N PRO A 323 -183.30 -27.99 54.94
CA PRO A 323 -182.06 -27.19 55.17
C PRO A 323 -180.72 -27.87 54.69
N ARG A 324 -179.58 -27.15 54.86
CA ARG A 324 -178.19 -27.61 55.22
C ARG A 324 -177.28 -28.43 54.24
N ALA A 325 -176.15 -27.81 53.82
CA ALA A 325 -174.69 -28.18 53.90
C ALA A 325 -174.17 -29.62 53.57
N PRO A 326 -172.83 -29.92 53.48
CA PRO A 326 -171.58 -29.11 53.44
C PRO A 326 -170.60 -29.45 52.25
N GLY A 327 -169.39 -28.84 52.25
CA GLY A 327 -168.27 -29.02 51.29
C GLY A 327 -167.54 -30.39 51.33
N PRO A 328 -166.36 -30.56 50.68
CA PRO A 328 -165.03 -30.03 51.09
C PRO A 328 -164.21 -29.42 49.91
N GLN A 329 -163.18 -28.56 50.06
CA GLN A 329 -161.83 -28.65 50.65
C GLN A 329 -160.81 -29.62 49.99
N GLY A 330 -159.64 -29.05 49.62
CA GLY A 330 -158.34 -29.72 49.41
C GLY A 330 -157.62 -29.25 48.13
N GLN A 331 -156.76 -28.20 48.11
CA GLN A 331 -155.33 -28.13 48.54
C GLN A 331 -154.40 -29.08 47.76
N ARG A 332 -153.14 -28.81 47.39
CA ARG A 332 -152.07 -27.77 47.50
C ARG A 332 -150.94 -28.28 46.56
N THR A 333 -149.98 -27.53 46.02
CA THR A 333 -148.87 -26.68 46.56
C THR A 333 -148.25 -25.92 45.35
N VAL A 334 -147.88 -24.63 45.35
CA VAL A 334 -147.00 -23.78 46.19
C VAL A 334 -145.49 -23.83 45.81
N HIS A 335 -144.98 -22.68 45.34
CA HIS A 335 -143.61 -22.06 45.46
C HIS A 335 -142.35 -22.84 44.98
N ALA A 336 -141.22 -22.24 44.53
CA ALA A 336 -140.68 -20.88 44.56
C ALA A 336 -139.50 -20.71 43.54
N MET A 337 -139.20 -19.43 43.24
CA MET A 337 -137.88 -18.78 43.02
C MET A 337 -136.93 -19.12 41.85
N ARG A 338 -136.46 -18.02 41.22
CA ARG A 338 -135.07 -17.62 40.83
C ARG A 338 -134.04 -18.74 40.58
N SER A 339 -133.23 -18.72 39.53
CA SER A 339 -132.60 -17.58 38.81
C SER A 339 -132.62 -17.74 37.30
#